data_AF-U3GLC4-F1
#
_entry.id   AF-U3GLC4-F1
#
_cell.length_a   1.000
_cell.length_b   1.000
_cell.length_c   1.000
_cell.angle_alpha   90.00
_cell.angle_beta   90.00
_cell.angle_gamma   90.00
#
_symmetry.space_group_name_H-M   'P 1'
#
loop_
_entity.id
_entity.type
_entity.pdbx_description
1 polymer ?
#
loop_
_entity_poly.entity_id
_entity_poly.type
_entity_poly.pdbx_seq_one_letter_code
_entity_poly.pdbx_strand_id
1 'polypeptide(L)'
;MKLFLLTLLLVTLVITPSLIQTTMAGSNFCDSKCKLRCSKAGLADRCLKYCGICCEECKCVPSGTYGNKHECPCYRDKKNSKGKSKCP
;
A
#
# COMPACT_ATOMS: atom_id res chain seq x y z
N MET A 1 8.89 42.70 -9.16
CA MET A 1 8.62 41.39 -9.80
C MET A 1 9.50 40.26 -9.26
N LYS A 2 10.82 40.45 -9.05
CA LYS A 2 11.72 39.41 -8.50
C LYS A 2 11.33 38.91 -7.09
N LEU A 3 10.90 39.83 -6.20
CA LEU A 3 10.54 39.49 -4.82
C LEU A 3 9.26 38.64 -4.73
N PHE A 4 8.27 38.93 -5.58
CA PHE A 4 7.03 38.15 -5.71
C PHE A 4 7.27 36.74 -6.25
N LEU A 5 8.23 36.58 -7.17
CA LEU A 5 8.63 35.26 -7.68
C LEU A 5 9.32 34.43 -6.59
N LEU A 6 10.16 35.06 -5.75
CA LEU A 6 10.86 34.39 -4.66
C LEU A 6 9.88 33.93 -3.57
N THR A 7 8.92 34.78 -3.19
CA THR A 7 7.90 34.43 -2.20
C THR A 7 6.97 33.33 -2.68
N LEU A 8 6.57 33.34 -3.96
CA LEU A 8 5.75 32.27 -4.54
C LEU A 8 6.48 30.92 -4.54
N LEU A 9 7.77 30.89 -4.87
CA LEU A 9 8.60 29.68 -4.86
C LEU A 9 8.71 29.08 -3.44
N LEU A 10 8.96 29.92 -2.45
CA LEU A 10 9.03 29.51 -1.03
C LEU A 10 7.70 28.94 -0.54
N VAL A 11 6.57 29.54 -0.92
CA VAL A 11 5.24 29.05 -0.53
C VAL A 11 4.95 27.66 -1.13
N THR A 12 5.33 27.41 -2.39
CA THR A 12 5.14 26.08 -3.01
C THR A 12 5.99 24.96 -2.36
N LEU A 13 7.20 25.29 -1.90
CA LEU A 13 8.09 24.33 -1.24
C LEU A 13 7.57 23.91 0.14
N VAL A 14 6.85 24.80 0.84
CA VAL A 14 6.29 24.53 2.18
C VAL A 14 4.96 23.76 2.10
N ILE A 15 4.18 23.90 1.02
CA ILE A 15 2.85 23.27 0.88
C ILE A 15 2.95 21.82 0.34
N THR A 16 4.00 21.49 -0.42
CA THR A 16 4.15 20.17 -1.07
C THR A 16 4.24 18.94 -0.16
N PRO A 17 4.85 18.94 1.04
CA PRO A 17 4.99 17.71 1.83
C PRO A 17 3.66 17.20 2.41
N SER A 18 2.68 18.08 2.62
CA SER A 18 1.39 17.74 3.28
C SER A 18 0.44 16.89 2.42
N LEU A 19 0.62 16.88 1.10
CA LEU A 19 -0.27 16.17 0.17
C LEU A 19 0.10 14.69 -0.04
N ILE A 20 1.29 14.26 0.38
CA ILE A 20 1.84 12.95 -0.03
C ILE A 20 1.44 11.83 0.95
N GLN A 21 1.01 12.15 2.17
CA GLN A 21 0.79 11.16 3.24
C GLN A 21 -0.61 10.51 3.25
N THR A 22 -1.61 11.04 2.54
CA THR A 22 -3.01 10.63 2.68
C THR A 22 -3.43 9.38 1.90
N THR A 23 -2.55 8.76 1.11
CA THR A 23 -2.96 7.67 0.18
C THR A 23 -2.76 6.25 0.72
N MET A 24 -2.21 6.08 1.92
CA MET A 24 -1.82 4.76 2.44
C MET A 24 -2.48 4.36 3.76
N ALA A 25 -3.50 5.10 4.23
CA ALA A 25 -4.31 4.65 5.35
C ALA A 25 -5.24 3.54 4.84
N GLY A 26 -4.83 2.28 5.04
CA GLY A 26 -5.66 1.12 4.75
C GLY A 26 -6.90 1.12 5.63
N SER A 27 -7.97 0.46 5.17
CA SER A 27 -9.11 0.18 6.05
C SER A 27 -8.64 -0.63 7.27
N ASN A 28 -9.28 -0.41 8.43
CA ASN A 28 -8.95 -1.12 9.67
C ASN A 28 -8.96 -2.65 9.50
N PHE A 29 -9.83 -3.16 8.62
CA PHE A 29 -9.86 -4.56 8.20
C PHE A 29 -8.55 -4.99 7.51
N CYS A 30 -8.12 -4.24 6.50
CA CYS A 30 -6.91 -4.54 5.74
C CYS A 30 -5.67 -4.42 6.63
N ASP A 31 -5.57 -3.39 7.46
CA ASP A 31 -4.44 -3.21 8.37
C ASP A 31 -4.29 -4.38 9.34
N SER A 32 -5.40 -4.80 9.96
CA SER A 32 -5.40 -5.92 10.91
C SER A 32 -5.06 -7.25 10.25
N LYS A 33 -5.67 -7.54 9.09
CA LYS A 33 -5.43 -8.79 8.36
C LYS A 33 -4.03 -8.86 7.77
N CYS A 34 -3.54 -7.75 7.23
CA CYS A 34 -2.19 -7.68 6.66
C CYS A 34 -1.10 -7.76 7.72
N LYS A 35 -1.32 -7.21 8.94
CA LYS A 35 -0.42 -7.45 10.08
C LYS A 35 -0.28 -8.95 10.39
N LEU A 36 -1.39 -9.69 10.42
CA LEU A 36 -1.33 -11.14 10.62
C LEU A 36 -0.63 -11.85 9.46
N ARG A 37 -1.02 -11.56 8.22
CA ARG A 37 -0.46 -12.18 7.01
C ARG A 37 1.06 -11.98 6.90
N CYS A 38 1.54 -10.81 7.27
CA CYS A 38 2.94 -10.43 7.16
C CYS A 38 3.76 -10.66 8.44
N SER A 39 3.18 -11.23 9.50
CA SER A 39 3.82 -11.41 10.82
C SER A 39 5.11 -12.24 10.82
N LYS A 40 5.33 -13.06 9.78
CA LYS A 40 6.54 -13.88 9.59
C LYS A 40 7.31 -13.56 8.30
N ALA A 41 6.99 -12.43 7.64
CA ALA A 41 7.65 -12.05 6.41
C ALA A 41 9.05 -11.50 6.68
N GLY A 42 10.08 -12.02 6.00
CA GLY A 42 11.45 -11.50 6.12
C GLY A 42 11.61 -10.05 5.62
N LEU A 43 10.72 -9.58 4.74
CA LEU A 43 10.62 -8.19 4.30
C LEU A 43 9.24 -7.62 4.72
N ALA A 44 9.09 -7.34 6.01
CA ALA A 44 7.82 -6.96 6.62
C ALA A 44 7.15 -5.76 5.94
N ASP A 45 7.87 -4.65 5.76
CA ASP A 45 7.31 -3.42 5.16
C ASP A 45 6.85 -3.63 3.71
N ARG A 46 7.63 -4.39 2.95
CA ARG A 46 7.25 -4.77 1.58
C ARG A 46 5.99 -5.62 1.59
N CYS A 47 5.91 -6.60 2.48
CA CYS A 47 4.73 -7.45 2.61
C CYS A 47 3.49 -6.61 2.95
N LEU A 48 3.57 -5.74 3.97
CA LEU A 48 2.47 -4.89 4.39
C LEU A 48 1.99 -3.97 3.27
N LYS A 49 2.92 -3.34 2.53
CA LYS A 49 2.59 -2.47 1.39
C LYS A 49 1.79 -3.22 0.32
N TYR A 50 2.27 -4.38 -0.14
CA TYR A 50 1.58 -5.12 -1.20
C TYR A 50 0.32 -5.82 -0.72
N CYS A 51 0.30 -6.30 0.54
CA CYS A 51 -0.90 -6.84 1.15
C CYS A 51 -2.00 -5.77 1.23
N GLY A 52 -1.67 -4.57 1.69
CA GLY A 52 -2.62 -3.45 1.79
C GLY A 52 -3.19 -3.07 0.43
N ILE A 53 -2.34 -2.88 -0.59
CA ILE A 53 -2.79 -2.62 -1.97
C ILE A 53 -3.75 -3.71 -2.46
N CYS A 54 -3.39 -4.98 -2.30
CA CYS A 54 -4.22 -6.08 -2.75
C CYS A 54 -5.52 -6.21 -1.94
N CYS A 55 -5.47 -5.94 -0.63
CA CYS A 55 -6.64 -5.98 0.24
C CYS A 55 -7.61 -4.84 -0.10
N GLU A 56 -7.12 -3.64 -0.38
CA GLU A 56 -8.00 -2.53 -0.76
C GLU A 56 -8.68 -2.76 -2.10
N GLU A 57 -7.98 -3.39 -3.05
CA GLU A 57 -8.54 -3.72 -4.36
C GLU A 57 -9.49 -4.95 -4.31
N CYS A 58 -9.19 -5.96 -3.49
CA CYS A 58 -9.92 -7.23 -3.48
C CYS A 58 -10.84 -7.43 -2.27
N LYS A 59 -10.78 -6.55 -1.28
CA LYS A 59 -11.49 -6.60 0.01
C LYS A 59 -11.38 -7.97 0.73
N CYS A 60 -10.26 -8.66 0.55
CA CYS A 60 -10.00 -10.00 1.08
C CYS A 60 -8.50 -10.20 1.34
N VAL A 61 -8.16 -10.90 2.43
CA VAL A 61 -6.79 -11.35 2.75
C VAL A 61 -6.85 -12.82 3.18
N PRO A 62 -6.06 -13.71 2.58
CA PRO A 62 -6.00 -15.12 2.95
C PRO A 62 -5.56 -15.35 4.39
N SER A 63 -6.01 -16.45 4.98
CA SER A 63 -5.59 -16.92 6.28
C SER A 63 -4.09 -17.29 6.33
N GLY A 64 -3.53 -17.35 7.53
CA GLY A 64 -2.13 -17.71 7.76
C GLY A 64 -1.11 -16.69 7.24
N THR A 65 0.18 -17.04 7.32
CA THR A 65 1.29 -16.16 6.91
C THR A 65 1.85 -16.47 5.52
N TYR A 66 1.39 -17.56 4.90
CA TYR A 66 1.76 -18.00 3.55
C TYR A 66 0.65 -18.90 2.98
N GLY A 67 0.61 -19.09 1.66
CA GLY A 67 -0.36 -20.00 1.04
C GLY A 67 -1.81 -19.49 1.11
N ASN A 68 -2.77 -20.42 1.11
CA ASN A 68 -4.21 -20.22 1.26
C ASN A 68 -4.88 -19.22 0.31
N LYS A 69 -4.20 -18.87 -0.80
CA LYS A 69 -4.70 -17.86 -1.74
C LYS A 69 -6.02 -18.26 -2.41
N HIS A 70 -6.38 -19.54 -2.40
CA HIS A 70 -7.67 -20.01 -2.91
C HIS A 70 -8.88 -19.43 -2.14
N GLU A 71 -8.70 -19.02 -0.88
CA GLU A 71 -9.72 -18.33 -0.08
C GLU A 71 -10.10 -16.95 -0.65
N CYS A 72 -9.18 -16.30 -1.38
CA CYS A 72 -9.38 -14.98 -1.96
C CYS A 72 -8.96 -15.00 -3.45
N PRO A 73 -9.84 -15.41 -4.38
CA PRO A 73 -9.49 -15.54 -5.81
C PRO A 73 -8.91 -14.26 -6.43
N CYS A 74 -9.49 -13.08 -6.15
CA CYS A 74 -8.95 -11.80 -6.62
C CYS A 74 -7.50 -11.56 -6.14
N TYR A 75 -7.22 -11.86 -4.86
CA TYR A 75 -5.90 -11.69 -4.26
C TYR A 75 -4.88 -12.67 -4.85
N ARG A 76 -5.30 -13.92 -5.13
CA ARG A 76 -4.49 -14.96 -5.78
C ARG A 76 -4.08 -14.56 -7.19
N ASP A 77 -5.05 -14.05 -7.96
CA ASP A 77 -4.90 -13.88 -9.40
C ASP A 77 -4.28 -12.53 -9.76
N LYS A 78 -4.17 -11.60 -8.80
CA LYS A 78 -3.55 -10.30 -8.99
C LYS A 78 -2.10 -10.41 -9.48
N LYS A 79 -1.83 -9.84 -10.65
CA LYS A 79 -0.49 -9.77 -11.24
C LYS A 79 0.05 -8.34 -11.22
N ASN A 80 1.37 -8.22 -11.22
CA ASN A 80 2.05 -6.97 -11.53
C ASN A 80 2.13 -6.78 -13.06
N SER A 81 2.66 -5.64 -13.50
CA SER A 81 2.84 -5.34 -14.93
C SER A 81 3.74 -6.33 -15.69
N LYS A 82 4.51 -7.17 -14.98
CA LYS A 82 5.36 -8.24 -15.54
C LYS A 82 4.69 -9.61 -15.51
N GLY A 83 3.40 -9.70 -15.20
CA GLY A 83 2.64 -10.95 -15.14
C GLY A 83 2.96 -11.85 -13.94
N LYS A 84 3.77 -11.40 -12.97
CA LYS A 84 4.09 -12.16 -11.75
C LYS A 84 3.09 -11.85 -10.65
N SER A 85 2.86 -12.79 -9.74
CA SER A 85 1.94 -12.59 -8.60
C SER A 85 2.33 -11.35 -7.78
N LYS A 86 1.37 -10.44 -7.58
CA LYS A 86 1.58 -9.15 -6.90
C LYS A 86 1.46 -9.27 -5.38
N CYS A 87 0.50 -10.07 -4.92
CA CYS A 87 0.12 -10.12 -3.51
C CYS A 87 0.90 -11.19 -2.74
N PRO A 88 1.31 -10.92 -1.49
CA PRO A 88 2.11 -11.83 -0.68
C PRO A 88 1.44 -13.19 -0.37
#